data_AF-A0A962VPH2-F1
#
_entry.id   AF-A0A962VPH2-F1
#
_cell.length_a   1.000
_cell.length_b   1.000
_cell.length_c   1.000
_cell.angle_alpha   90.00
_cell.angle_beta   90.00
_cell.angle_gamma   90.00
#
_symmetry.space_group_name_H-M   'P 1'
#
loop_
_entity.id
_entity.type
_entity.pdbx_description
1 polymer ?
#
loop_
_entity_poly.entity_id
_entity_poly.type
_entity_poly.pdbx_seq_one_letter_code
_entity_poly.pdbx_strand_id
1 'polypeptide(L)'
;MISVRVAMKFGHEPLKRTPVVLQMDAEDQLVGPVLTDRSGVATFDLPPGSGKVLVSGVERFHGRLDGEISIDLWSITQAPDDSTGAPGVFPSGSNAYSGMATQVVQVNGHDVLTDSEGYLVDPADWTEAFAKTLARQEGLDINAEHWEIIRFLREQYARHGTQASVRDMIKHFRKVWDGERGSNRYLHRLFPRGGPQKQGNRLAGLLRTKGEH
;
A
#
# COMPACT_ATOMS: atom_id res chain seq x y z
N MET A 1 -2.11 24.39 -19.68
CA MET A 1 -0.90 23.62 -19.32
C MET A 1 -1.20 22.83 -18.06
N ILE A 2 -1.13 21.51 -18.18
CA ILE A 2 -1.39 20.57 -17.08
C ILE A 2 -0.04 20.00 -16.65
N SER A 3 0.22 19.95 -15.36
CA SER A 3 1.45 19.38 -14.79
C SER A 3 1.09 18.27 -13.82
N VAL A 4 1.81 17.16 -13.87
CA VAL A 4 1.65 16.04 -12.94
C VAL A 4 2.95 15.88 -12.16
N ARG A 5 2.90 16.11 -10.85
CA ARG A 5 4.01 15.84 -9.94
C ARG A 5 3.87 14.44 -9.38
N VAL A 6 4.88 13.60 -9.56
CA VAL A 6 4.96 12.25 -9.02
C VAL A 6 6.07 12.18 -7.98
N ALA A 7 5.72 11.80 -6.75
CA ALA A 7 6.68 11.67 -5.65
C ALA A 7 6.42 10.41 -4.82
N MET A 8 7.37 10.05 -3.98
CA MET A 8 7.17 9.04 -2.95
C MET A 8 6.27 9.59 -1.84
N LYS A 9 5.21 8.86 -1.50
CA LYS A 9 4.28 9.22 -0.41
C LYS A 9 4.98 9.32 0.94
N PHE A 10 6.07 8.57 1.13
CA PHE A 10 6.94 8.72 2.29
C PHE A 10 8.24 9.41 1.90
N GLY A 11 8.65 10.42 2.68
CA GLY A 11 9.84 11.23 2.40
C GLY A 11 9.67 12.28 1.30
N HIS A 12 8.54 12.28 0.57
CA HIS A 12 8.23 13.23 -0.50
C HIS A 12 9.33 13.32 -1.58
N GLU A 13 10.08 12.24 -1.77
CA GLU A 13 11.17 12.20 -2.74
C GLU A 13 10.60 12.19 -4.16
N PRO A 14 11.04 13.09 -5.06
CA PRO A 14 10.54 13.12 -6.42
C PRO A 14 10.90 11.85 -7.22
N LEU A 15 9.90 11.27 -7.89
CA LEU A 15 10.11 10.11 -8.76
C LEU A 15 10.46 10.56 -10.18
N LYS A 16 11.71 10.29 -10.58
CA LYS A 16 12.29 10.75 -11.85
C LYS A 16 12.10 9.71 -12.94
N ARG A 17 11.95 10.18 -14.20
CA ARG A 17 11.76 9.34 -15.39
C ARG A 17 10.56 8.39 -15.27
N THR A 18 9.59 8.73 -14.45
CA THR A 18 8.35 7.98 -14.30
C THR A 18 7.43 8.37 -15.45
N PRO A 19 6.97 7.41 -16.28
CA PRO A 19 6.10 7.73 -17.40
C PRO A 19 4.70 8.10 -16.90
N VAL A 20 4.21 9.23 -17.35
CA VAL A 20 2.86 9.76 -17.08
C VAL A 20 2.09 9.84 -18.39
N VAL A 21 0.84 9.39 -18.40
CA VAL A 21 -0.09 9.48 -19.51
C VAL A 21 -1.37 10.14 -19.01
N LEU A 22 -1.95 11.03 -19.81
CA LEU A 22 -3.28 11.58 -19.57
C LEU A 22 -4.28 10.89 -20.48
N GLN A 23 -5.48 10.60 -19.99
CA GLN A 23 -6.62 10.16 -20.80
C GLN A 23 -7.72 11.23 -20.66
N MET A 24 -8.08 11.92 -21.73
CA MET A 24 -9.12 12.95 -21.70
C MET A 24 -10.49 12.31 -21.91
N ASP A 25 -11.47 12.62 -21.05
CA ASP A 25 -12.81 11.98 -21.12
C ASP A 25 -13.56 12.33 -22.42
N ALA A 26 -13.36 13.53 -22.95
CA ALA A 26 -14.08 14.02 -24.12
C ALA A 26 -13.65 13.34 -25.43
N GLU A 27 -12.41 12.83 -25.49
CA GLU A 27 -11.79 12.32 -26.72
C GLU A 27 -11.41 10.83 -26.61
N ASP A 28 -11.51 10.25 -25.40
CA ASP A 28 -10.99 8.92 -25.01
C ASP A 28 -9.55 8.65 -25.50
N GLN A 29 -8.81 9.73 -25.75
CA GLN A 29 -7.48 9.70 -26.33
C GLN A 29 -6.42 9.76 -25.23
N LEU A 30 -5.45 8.86 -25.33
CA LEU A 30 -4.26 8.87 -24.48
C LEU A 30 -3.23 9.86 -25.00
N VAL A 31 -2.76 10.76 -24.13
CA VAL A 31 -1.70 11.73 -24.40
C VAL A 31 -0.49 11.40 -23.54
N GLY A 32 0.65 11.13 -24.19
CA GLY A 32 1.89 10.68 -23.54
C GLY A 32 2.42 9.36 -24.13
N PRO A 33 3.38 8.70 -23.47
CA PRO A 33 3.90 9.00 -22.14
C PRO A 33 4.87 10.19 -22.12
N VAL A 34 4.71 11.08 -21.14
CA VAL A 34 5.69 12.11 -20.78
C VAL A 34 6.44 11.63 -19.54
N LEU A 35 7.77 11.66 -19.59
CA LEU A 35 8.60 11.26 -18.45
C LEU A 35 8.73 12.41 -17.46
N THR A 36 8.61 12.12 -16.16
CA THR A 36 8.90 13.10 -15.12
C THR A 36 10.37 13.55 -15.15
N ASP A 37 10.60 14.82 -14.88
CA ASP A 37 11.93 15.44 -14.82
C ASP A 37 12.67 15.15 -13.49
N ARG A 38 13.73 15.91 -13.20
CA ARG A 38 14.50 15.77 -11.94
C ARG A 38 13.72 16.18 -10.70
N SER A 39 12.67 16.99 -10.85
CA SER A 39 11.77 17.42 -9.79
C SER A 39 10.52 16.55 -9.67
N GLY A 40 10.45 15.46 -10.45
CA GLY A 40 9.31 14.54 -10.45
C GLY A 40 8.11 15.06 -11.23
N VAL A 41 8.26 16.07 -12.08
CA VAL A 41 7.13 16.70 -12.78
C VAL A 41 7.11 16.31 -14.26
N ALA A 42 5.94 15.93 -14.76
CA ALA A 42 5.63 15.74 -16.18
C ALA A 42 4.65 16.83 -16.63
N THR A 43 4.96 17.54 -17.72
CA THR A 43 4.17 18.67 -18.20
C THR A 43 3.53 18.37 -19.55
N PHE A 44 2.25 18.73 -19.70
CA PHE A 44 1.45 18.53 -20.90
C PHE A 44 0.92 19.88 -21.38
N ASP A 45 1.18 20.19 -22.65
CA ASP A 45 0.65 21.38 -23.31
C ASP A 45 -0.76 21.11 -23.84
N LEU A 46 -1.68 20.97 -22.89
CA LEU A 46 -3.10 20.73 -23.14
C LEU A 46 -3.96 21.79 -22.41
N PRO A 47 -5.14 22.10 -22.95
CA PRO A 47 -6.14 22.88 -22.23
C PRO A 47 -6.68 22.08 -21.03
N PRO A 48 -7.18 22.75 -19.98
CA PRO A 48 -7.83 22.07 -18.86
C PRO A 48 -9.03 21.24 -19.30
N GLY A 49 -9.28 20.13 -18.62
CA GLY A 49 -10.41 19.24 -18.93
C GLY A 49 -10.74 18.29 -17.79
N SER A 50 -11.53 17.26 -18.09
CA SER A 50 -11.76 16.11 -17.20
C SER A 50 -11.09 14.89 -17.80
N GLY A 51 -10.55 14.04 -16.94
CA GLY A 51 -9.90 12.83 -17.38
C GLY A 51 -9.13 12.11 -16.29
N LYS A 52 -8.29 11.20 -16.73
CA LYS A 52 -7.49 10.33 -15.88
C LYS A 52 -6.01 10.61 -16.04
N VAL A 53 -5.28 10.42 -14.95
CA VAL A 53 -3.81 10.38 -14.96
C VAL A 53 -3.37 8.94 -14.72
N LEU A 54 -2.58 8.42 -15.65
CA LEU A 54 -1.95 7.12 -15.53
C LEU A 54 -0.45 7.33 -15.27
N VAL A 55 0.08 6.70 -14.23
CA VAL A 55 1.52 6.72 -13.91
C VAL A 55 2.05 5.30 -13.99
N SER A 56 3.06 5.07 -14.83
CA SER A 56 3.55 3.72 -15.15
C SER A 56 2.45 2.79 -15.68
N GLY A 57 1.53 3.33 -16.48
CA GLY A 57 0.42 2.58 -17.08
C GLY A 57 -0.74 2.29 -16.13
N VAL A 58 -0.73 2.89 -14.93
CA VAL A 58 -1.71 2.65 -13.89
C VAL A 58 -2.50 3.92 -13.59
N GLU A 59 -3.84 3.87 -13.62
CA GLU A 59 -4.69 4.98 -13.20
C GLU A 59 -4.42 5.36 -11.74
N ARG A 60 -4.10 6.63 -11.51
CA ARG A 60 -3.76 7.20 -10.19
C ARG A 60 -4.65 8.36 -9.78
N PHE A 61 -5.31 8.98 -10.74
CA PHE A 61 -6.19 10.13 -10.53
C PHE A 61 -7.26 10.11 -11.60
N HIS A 62 -8.48 10.47 -11.21
CA HIS A 62 -9.58 10.73 -12.13
C HIS A 62 -10.34 11.96 -11.62
N GLY A 63 -10.48 12.97 -12.48
CA GLY A 63 -11.21 14.18 -12.18
C GLY A 63 -10.78 15.33 -13.07
N ARG A 64 -10.86 16.56 -12.54
CA ARG A 64 -10.45 17.76 -13.25
C ARG A 64 -8.93 17.78 -13.44
N LEU A 65 -8.49 17.83 -14.69
CA LEU A 65 -7.11 18.01 -15.09
C LEU A 65 -6.84 19.49 -15.37
N ASP A 66 -6.34 20.21 -14.36
CA ASP A 66 -6.07 21.65 -14.43
C ASP A 66 -4.93 21.99 -13.46
N GLY A 67 -4.00 22.86 -13.88
CA GLY A 67 -2.85 23.23 -13.07
C GLY A 67 -1.91 22.06 -12.71
N GLU A 68 -1.43 22.02 -11.46
CA GLU A 68 -0.58 20.94 -10.94
C GLU A 68 -1.42 19.88 -10.20
N ILE A 69 -1.28 18.63 -10.62
CA ILE A 69 -1.88 17.45 -10.00
C ILE A 69 -0.77 16.69 -9.28
N SER A 70 -0.89 16.54 -7.96
CA SER A 70 0.08 15.78 -7.16
C SER A 70 -0.35 14.31 -7.04
N ILE A 71 0.59 13.42 -7.34
CA ILE A 71 0.43 11.96 -7.24
C ILE A 71 1.55 11.42 -6.36
N ASP A 72 1.17 10.94 -5.18
CA ASP A 72 2.08 10.32 -4.23
C ASP A 72 2.01 8.79 -4.36
N LEU A 73 3.11 8.18 -4.80
CA LEU A 73 3.26 6.73 -4.94
C LEU A 73 4.01 6.12 -3.76
N TRP A 74 3.70 4.87 -3.43
CA TRP A 74 4.44 4.12 -2.42
C TRP A 74 5.63 3.36 -3.00
N SER A 75 5.58 3.04 -4.29
CA SER A 75 6.64 2.39 -5.05
C SER A 75 6.44 2.61 -6.55
N ILE A 76 7.52 2.52 -7.33
CA ILE A 76 7.53 2.61 -8.80
C ILE A 76 6.70 1.47 -9.43
N THR A 77 6.54 0.34 -8.74
CA THR A 77 5.84 -0.87 -9.22
C THR A 77 4.41 -1.02 -8.70
N GLN A 78 3.85 0.03 -8.10
CA GLN A 78 2.50 -0.01 -7.51
C GLN A 78 1.46 -0.40 -8.58
N ALA A 79 0.52 -1.30 -8.27
CA ALA A 79 -0.56 -1.72 -9.18
C ALA A 79 -1.72 -0.70 -9.20
N PRO A 80 -2.71 -0.79 -10.13
CA PRO A 80 -3.92 0.04 -10.11
C PRO A 80 -4.78 -0.13 -8.87
N ASP A 81 -5.39 0.98 -8.45
CA ASP A 81 -6.29 1.22 -7.33
C ASP A 81 -5.69 1.36 -5.91
N ASP A 82 -5.35 2.62 -5.60
CA ASP A 82 -5.04 3.08 -4.25
C ASP A 82 -5.99 4.21 -3.83
N SER A 83 -7.14 3.82 -3.30
CA SER A 83 -7.72 4.50 -2.12
C SER A 83 -7.84 3.54 -0.92
N THR A 84 -7.63 2.23 -1.13
CA THR A 84 -7.75 1.16 -0.12
C THR A 84 -6.51 0.27 0.01
N GLY A 85 -5.44 0.55 -0.75
CA GLY A 85 -4.12 -0.04 -0.53
C GLY A 85 -4.03 -1.56 -0.71
N ALA A 86 -4.74 -2.16 -1.68
CA ALA A 86 -4.38 -3.49 -2.18
C ALA A 86 -4.97 -3.78 -3.58
N PRO A 87 -4.16 -4.32 -4.51
CA PRO A 87 -4.72 -5.03 -5.66
C PRO A 87 -5.30 -6.36 -5.16
N GLY A 88 -6.62 -6.54 -5.20
CA GLY A 88 -7.30 -7.81 -4.94
C GLY A 88 -8.44 -7.72 -3.93
N VAL A 89 -9.49 -8.51 -4.18
CA VAL A 89 -10.63 -8.65 -3.25
C VAL A 89 -10.14 -9.37 -2.01
N PHE A 90 -9.95 -8.63 -0.92
CA PHE A 90 -9.83 -9.24 0.39
C PHE A 90 -11.14 -9.97 0.72
N PRO A 91 -11.09 -11.18 1.29
CA PRO A 91 -12.30 -11.85 1.73
C PRO A 91 -13.02 -10.94 2.74
N SER A 92 -14.24 -10.54 2.41
CA SER A 92 -15.12 -9.81 3.31
C SER A 92 -15.94 -10.79 4.14
N GLY A 93 -16.26 -10.40 5.37
CA GLY A 93 -17.05 -11.20 6.28
C GLY A 93 -16.37 -11.41 7.62
N SER A 94 -17.17 -11.32 8.68
CA SER A 94 -16.73 -11.49 10.05
C SER A 94 -16.19 -12.91 10.28
N ASN A 95 -14.98 -12.99 10.81
CA ASN A 95 -14.39 -14.24 11.33
C ASN A 95 -14.72 -14.47 12.81
N ALA A 96 -15.66 -13.68 13.37
CA ALA A 96 -16.09 -13.86 14.74
C ALA A 96 -16.80 -15.21 14.91
N TYR A 97 -16.46 -15.90 16.01
CA TYR A 97 -17.13 -17.11 16.45
C TYR A 97 -17.58 -16.96 17.89
N SER A 98 -18.54 -17.80 18.32
CA SER A 98 -19.08 -17.75 19.67
C SER A 98 -17.97 -17.89 20.72
N GLY A 99 -17.85 -16.89 21.60
CA GLY A 99 -16.82 -16.85 22.65
C GLY A 99 -15.47 -16.30 22.22
N MET A 100 -15.32 -15.79 20.99
CA MET A 100 -14.11 -15.07 20.57
C MET A 100 -13.94 -13.80 21.42
N ALA A 101 -12.78 -13.65 22.06
CA ALA A 101 -12.42 -12.41 22.73
C ALA A 101 -12.05 -11.37 21.67
N THR A 102 -12.80 -10.27 21.62
CA THR A 102 -12.57 -9.16 20.68
C THR A 102 -12.09 -7.91 21.41
N GLN A 103 -11.33 -7.08 20.71
CA GLN A 103 -10.88 -5.76 21.15
C GLN A 103 -11.32 -4.70 20.14
N VAL A 104 -11.53 -3.48 20.61
CA VAL A 104 -11.87 -2.33 19.76
C VAL A 104 -10.63 -1.48 19.54
N VAL A 105 -10.29 -1.25 18.27
CA VAL A 105 -9.28 -0.29 17.84
C VAL A 105 -10.00 0.96 17.30
N GLN A 106 -9.78 2.10 17.93
CA GLN A 106 -10.35 3.38 17.50
C GLN A 106 -9.56 3.93 16.30
N VAL A 107 -10.18 3.96 15.13
CA VAL A 107 -9.56 4.40 13.87
C VAL A 107 -10.36 5.55 13.28
N ASN A 108 -9.80 6.77 13.30
CA ASN A 108 -10.46 7.98 12.78
C ASN A 108 -11.89 8.21 13.32
N GLY A 109 -12.16 7.81 14.57
CA GLY A 109 -13.49 7.93 15.19
C GLY A 109 -14.46 6.79 14.84
N HIS A 110 -13.97 5.72 14.21
CA HIS A 110 -14.70 4.49 13.95
C HIS A 110 -14.13 3.33 14.76
N ASP A 111 -15.01 2.43 15.20
CA ASP A 111 -14.66 1.22 15.92
C ASP A 111 -14.29 0.12 14.92
N VAL A 112 -13.04 -0.35 14.98
CA VAL A 112 -12.57 -1.52 14.22
C VAL A 112 -12.37 -2.68 15.19
N LEU A 113 -12.96 -3.84 14.89
CA LEU A 113 -12.86 -5.01 15.76
C LEU A 113 -11.65 -5.88 15.39
N THR A 114 -10.89 -6.26 16.41
CA THR A 114 -9.83 -7.27 16.31
C THR A 114 -10.08 -8.40 17.29
N ASP A 115 -9.41 -9.53 17.09
CA ASP A 115 -9.28 -10.56 18.12
C ASP A 115 -8.30 -10.13 19.23
N SER A 116 -8.12 -10.99 20.23
CA SER A 116 -7.20 -10.77 21.36
C SER A 116 -5.73 -10.68 20.97
N GLU A 117 -5.35 -11.15 19.78
CA GLU A 117 -4.00 -11.05 19.23
C GLU A 117 -3.86 -9.85 18.28
N GLY A 118 -4.93 -9.10 18.04
CA GLY A 118 -4.98 -7.90 17.19
C GLY A 118 -5.24 -8.18 15.71
N TYR A 119 -5.61 -9.40 15.32
CA TYR A 119 -6.04 -9.69 13.95
C TYR A 119 -7.44 -9.14 13.70
N LEU A 120 -7.68 -8.54 12.55
CA LEU A 120 -9.00 -8.03 12.18
C LEU A 120 -10.06 -9.14 12.24
N VAL A 121 -11.22 -8.80 12.80
CA VAL A 121 -12.41 -9.66 12.73
C VAL A 121 -12.96 -9.67 11.32
N ASP A 122 -13.10 -8.50 10.69
CA ASP A 122 -13.43 -8.36 9.28
C ASP A 122 -12.22 -7.75 8.52
N PRO A 123 -11.60 -8.48 7.58
CA PRO A 123 -10.52 -7.94 6.75
C PRO A 123 -10.91 -6.69 5.96
N ALA A 124 -12.20 -6.49 5.68
CA ALA A 124 -12.70 -5.31 4.97
C ALA A 124 -12.54 -4.01 5.78
N ASP A 125 -12.38 -4.10 7.10
CA ASP A 125 -12.14 -2.93 7.97
C ASP A 125 -10.68 -2.42 7.90
N TRP A 126 -9.81 -3.11 7.15
CA TRP A 126 -8.42 -2.69 7.04
C TRP A 126 -8.29 -1.33 6.35
N THR A 127 -7.55 -0.43 7.00
CA THR A 127 -7.12 0.84 6.43
C THR A 127 -5.67 1.12 6.82
N GLU A 128 -5.00 2.03 6.12
CA GLU A 128 -3.68 2.51 6.54
C GLU A 128 -3.73 3.13 7.95
N ALA A 129 -4.86 3.77 8.30
CA ALA A 129 -5.08 4.32 9.63
C ALA A 129 -5.17 3.23 10.70
N PHE A 130 -5.87 2.12 10.42
CA PHE A 130 -5.89 0.94 11.30
C PHE A 130 -4.48 0.41 11.55
N ALA A 131 -3.70 0.17 10.49
CA ALA A 131 -2.34 -0.36 10.63
C ALA A 131 -1.45 0.58 11.48
N LYS A 132 -1.54 1.90 11.28
CA LYS A 132 -0.81 2.88 12.11
C LYS A 132 -1.25 2.86 13.57
N THR A 133 -2.56 2.83 13.83
CA THR A 133 -3.10 2.82 15.20
C THR A 133 -2.66 1.55 15.91
N LEU A 134 -2.82 0.38 15.28
CA LEU A 134 -2.43 -0.90 15.87
C LEU A 134 -0.93 -0.96 16.14
N ALA A 135 -0.09 -0.55 15.18
CA ALA A 135 1.36 -0.53 15.41
C ALA A 135 1.77 0.37 16.58
N ARG A 136 1.16 1.55 16.73
CA ARG A 136 1.40 2.42 17.89
C ARG A 136 1.00 1.76 19.21
N GLN A 137 -0.15 1.09 19.25
CA GLN A 137 -0.57 0.32 20.44
C GLN A 137 0.41 -0.81 20.76
N GLU A 138 1.08 -1.35 19.75
CA GLU A 138 2.13 -2.37 19.90
C GLU A 138 3.53 -1.80 20.17
N GLY A 139 3.69 -0.48 20.29
CA GLY A 139 4.97 0.19 20.49
C GLY A 139 5.88 0.17 19.26
N LEU A 140 5.31 0.08 18.05
CA LEU A 140 6.00 0.10 16.77
C LEU A 140 5.71 1.39 16.00
N ASP A 141 6.77 2.13 15.65
CA ASP A 141 6.69 3.24 14.72
C ASP A 141 6.89 2.76 13.28
N ILE A 142 5.80 2.77 12.50
CA ILE A 142 5.84 2.36 11.09
C ILE A 142 6.55 3.42 10.25
N ASN A 143 7.65 3.02 9.60
CA ASN A 143 8.38 3.79 8.59
C ASN A 143 8.13 3.25 7.16
N ALA A 144 8.85 3.78 6.16
CA ALA A 144 8.74 3.34 4.76
C ALA A 144 8.97 1.82 4.56
N GLU A 145 9.99 1.25 5.20
CA GLU A 145 10.34 -0.17 5.03
C GLU A 145 9.26 -1.10 5.61
N HIS A 146 8.61 -0.69 6.71
CA HIS A 146 7.45 -1.42 7.23
C HIS A 146 6.28 -1.39 6.24
N TRP A 147 6.02 -0.23 5.61
CA TRP A 147 4.96 -0.10 4.61
C TRP A 147 5.21 -0.96 3.37
N GLU A 148 6.45 -1.04 2.90
CA GLU A 148 6.81 -1.91 1.79
C GLU A 148 6.52 -3.38 2.11
N ILE A 149 6.86 -3.85 3.32
CA ILE A 149 6.57 -5.22 3.75
C ILE A 149 5.05 -5.45 3.91
N ILE A 150 4.34 -4.53 4.56
CA ILE A 150 2.88 -4.62 4.73
C ILE A 150 2.18 -4.73 3.38
N ARG A 151 2.55 -3.89 2.40
CA ARG A 151 1.98 -3.90 1.06
C ARG A 151 2.37 -5.15 0.28
N PHE A 152 3.63 -5.60 0.37
CA PHE A 152 4.07 -6.86 -0.20
C PHE A 152 3.22 -8.03 0.30
N LEU A 153 2.97 -8.12 1.61
CA LEU A 153 2.14 -9.17 2.21
C LEU A 153 0.71 -9.13 1.66
N ARG A 154 0.11 -7.94 1.56
CA ARG A 154 -1.23 -7.75 0.98
C ARG A 154 -1.29 -8.17 -0.49
N GLU A 155 -0.30 -7.77 -1.28
CA GLU A 155 -0.22 -8.12 -2.72
C GLU A 155 0.00 -9.63 -2.93
N GLN A 156 0.88 -10.26 -2.15
CA GLN A 156 1.11 -11.70 -2.23
C GLN A 156 -0.16 -12.48 -1.88
N TYR A 157 -0.85 -12.06 -0.81
CA TYR A 157 -2.09 -12.70 -0.40
C TYR A 157 -3.18 -12.56 -1.47
N ALA A 158 -3.34 -11.37 -2.03
CA ALA A 158 -4.31 -11.14 -3.11
C ALA A 158 -4.00 -11.93 -4.38
N ARG A 159 -2.72 -12.10 -4.73
CA ARG A 159 -2.30 -12.82 -5.94
C ARG A 159 -2.40 -14.34 -5.78
N HIS A 160 -2.08 -14.86 -4.61
CA HIS A 160 -1.88 -16.30 -4.40
C HIS A 160 -2.92 -16.93 -3.46
N GLY A 161 -3.75 -16.14 -2.79
CA GLY A 161 -4.73 -16.59 -1.79
C GLY A 161 -4.10 -17.10 -0.49
N THR A 162 -2.77 -17.00 -0.34
CA THR A 162 -2.02 -17.52 0.80
C THR A 162 -1.04 -16.48 1.33
N GLN A 163 -0.79 -16.49 2.64
CA GLN A 163 0.17 -15.58 3.26
C GLN A 163 1.59 -15.93 2.80
N ALA A 164 2.41 -14.91 2.51
CA ALA A 164 3.80 -15.11 2.13
C ALA A 164 4.61 -15.65 3.31
N SER A 165 5.53 -16.57 3.03
CA SER A 165 6.46 -17.06 4.05
C SER A 165 7.60 -16.07 4.31
N VAL A 166 8.29 -16.21 5.45
CA VAL A 166 9.52 -15.44 5.72
C VAL A 166 10.58 -15.64 4.64
N ARG A 167 10.63 -16.83 4.02
CA ARG A 167 11.55 -17.11 2.91
C ARG A 167 11.20 -16.31 1.67
N ASP A 168 9.91 -16.15 1.36
CA ASP A 168 9.44 -15.35 0.23
C ASP A 168 9.78 -13.87 0.45
N MET A 169 9.55 -13.36 1.66
CA MET A 169 9.93 -12.01 2.06
C MET A 169 11.43 -11.78 1.90
N ILE A 170 12.28 -12.65 2.45
CA ILE A 170 13.74 -12.55 2.31
C ILE A 170 14.15 -12.56 0.83
N LYS A 171 13.60 -13.48 0.04
CA LYS A 171 13.92 -13.59 -1.40
C LYS A 171 13.53 -12.33 -2.17
N HIS A 172 12.41 -11.71 -1.81
CA HIS A 172 11.94 -10.47 -2.42
C HIS A 172 12.78 -9.27 -1.99
N PHE A 173 12.89 -9.02 -0.68
CA PHE A 173 13.54 -7.82 -0.15
C PHE A 173 15.07 -7.83 -0.30
N ARG A 174 15.70 -8.99 -0.50
CA ARG A 174 17.11 -9.03 -0.95
C ARG A 174 17.33 -8.44 -2.33
N LYS A 175 16.32 -8.47 -3.20
CA LYS A 175 16.37 -7.89 -4.54
C LYS A 175 15.97 -6.41 -4.55
N VAL A 176 14.96 -6.06 -3.75
CA VAL A 176 14.42 -4.69 -3.68
C VAL A 176 15.34 -3.76 -2.90
N TRP A 177 15.89 -4.24 -1.78
CA TRP A 177 16.79 -3.45 -0.93
C TRP A 177 18.24 -3.85 -1.14
N ASP A 178 18.67 -4.95 -0.51
CA ASP A 178 19.99 -5.56 -0.59
C ASP A 178 20.05 -6.79 0.34
N GLY A 179 21.20 -7.48 0.35
CA GLY A 179 21.43 -8.67 1.17
C GLY A 179 21.28 -8.45 2.68
N GLU A 180 21.61 -7.26 3.19
CA GLU A 180 21.58 -6.94 4.62
C GLU A 180 20.17 -6.60 5.07
N ARG A 181 19.51 -5.66 4.39
CA ARG A 181 18.15 -5.22 4.71
C ARG A 181 17.10 -6.28 4.39
N GLY A 182 17.32 -7.08 3.36
CA GLY A 182 16.48 -8.25 3.06
C GLY A 182 16.74 -9.47 3.96
N SER A 183 17.62 -9.39 4.97
CA SER A 183 17.96 -10.54 5.82
C SER A 183 16.88 -10.84 6.87
N ASN A 184 16.79 -12.11 7.28
CA ASN A 184 15.88 -12.52 8.37
C ASN A 184 16.01 -11.64 9.62
N ARG A 185 17.26 -11.38 10.04
CA ARG A 185 17.57 -10.57 11.21
C ARG A 185 17.05 -9.14 11.07
N TYR A 186 17.13 -8.56 9.88
CA TYR A 186 16.65 -7.20 9.64
C TYR A 186 15.12 -7.14 9.63
N LEU A 187 14.45 -8.07 8.95
CA LEU A 187 12.98 -8.13 8.94
C LEU A 187 12.40 -8.33 10.35
N HIS A 188 13.03 -9.16 11.18
CA HIS A 188 12.63 -9.33 12.59
C HIS A 188 12.95 -8.11 13.47
N ARG A 189 13.88 -7.25 13.06
CA ARG A 189 14.16 -5.98 13.72
C ARG A 189 13.08 -4.95 13.40
N LEU A 190 12.60 -4.92 12.16
CA LEU A 190 11.46 -4.10 11.75
C LEU A 190 10.18 -4.56 12.47
N PHE A 191 9.94 -5.86 12.56
CA PHE A 191 8.75 -6.42 13.20
C PHE A 191 9.09 -7.21 14.47
N PRO A 192 9.34 -6.53 15.61
CA PRO A 192 9.84 -7.16 16.83
C PRO A 192 8.84 -8.13 17.49
N ARG A 193 7.53 -7.97 17.27
CA ARG A 193 6.50 -8.82 17.93
C ARG A 193 6.20 -10.07 17.11
N GLY A 194 7.10 -11.04 17.17
CA GLY A 194 6.93 -12.33 16.50
C GLY A 194 7.31 -12.33 15.02
N GLY A 195 7.96 -11.27 14.53
CA GLY A 195 8.48 -11.20 13.17
C GLY A 195 7.48 -10.72 12.13
N PRO A 196 7.93 -10.54 10.88
CA PRO A 196 7.08 -10.08 9.78
C PRO A 196 5.91 -11.03 9.47
N GLN A 197 6.03 -12.32 9.80
CA GLN A 197 4.98 -13.32 9.63
C GLN A 197 3.86 -13.23 10.68
N LYS A 198 4.09 -12.62 11.84
CA LYS A 198 3.05 -12.40 12.86
C LYS A 198 2.60 -10.95 12.84
N GLN A 199 3.48 -10.04 13.28
CA GLN A 199 3.18 -8.62 13.35
C GLN A 199 2.97 -8.00 11.96
N GLY A 200 3.79 -8.35 10.97
CA GLY A 200 3.61 -7.83 9.61
C GLY A 200 2.28 -8.27 8.99
N ASN A 201 1.93 -9.57 9.10
CA ASN A 201 0.64 -10.09 8.61
C ASN A 201 -0.56 -9.44 9.30
N ARG A 202 -0.50 -9.25 10.61
CA ARG A 202 -1.54 -8.57 11.38
C ARG A 202 -1.72 -7.11 10.95
N LEU A 203 -0.61 -6.36 10.84
CA LEU A 203 -0.64 -4.96 10.35
C LEU A 203 -1.08 -4.86 8.88
N ALA A 204 -0.86 -5.91 8.09
CA ALA A 204 -1.36 -6.05 6.73
C ALA A 204 -2.85 -6.43 6.66
N GLY A 205 -3.52 -6.66 7.79
CA GLY A 205 -4.92 -7.06 7.83
C GLY A 205 -5.15 -8.49 7.34
N LEU A 206 -4.11 -9.32 7.30
CA LEU A 206 -4.24 -10.72 6.92
C LEU A 206 -4.71 -11.51 8.13
N LEU A 207 -5.74 -12.34 7.95
CA LEU A 207 -6.28 -13.17 9.02
C LEU A 207 -5.27 -14.21 9.51
N ARG A 208 -5.38 -14.57 10.78
CA ARG A 208 -4.57 -15.65 11.36
C ARG A 208 -4.81 -16.96 10.58
N THR A 209 -3.73 -17.62 10.17
CA THR A 209 -3.81 -18.95 9.56
C THR A 209 -4.23 -19.98 10.62
N LYS A 210 -5.11 -20.91 10.25
CA LYS A 210 -5.48 -22.02 11.14
C LYS A 210 -4.27 -22.96 11.24
N GLY A 211 -3.55 -22.95 12.36
CA GLY A 211 -2.49 -23.94 12.63
C GLY A 211 -1.23 -23.46 13.38
N GLU A 212 -1.08 -22.16 13.67
CA GLU A 212 0.04 -21.69 14.49
C GLU A 212 -0.35 -21.68 15.98
N HIS A 213 0.05 -22.72 16.71
CA HIS A 213 0.10 -22.75 18.17
C HIS A 213 1.55 -22.56 18.64
#